data_AF-A0A0B7MIS2-F1
#
_entry.id   AF-A0A0B7MIS2-F1
#
_cell.length_a   1.000
_cell.length_b   1.000
_cell.length_c   1.000
_cell.angle_alpha   90.00
_cell.angle_beta   90.00
_cell.angle_gamma   90.00
#
_symmetry.space_group_name_H-M   'P 1'
#
loop_
_entity.id
_entity.type
_entity.pdbx_description
1 polymer ?
#
loop_
_entity_poly.entity_id
_entity_poly.type
_entity_poly.pdbx_seq_one_letter_code
_entity_poly.pdbx_strand_id
1 'polypeptide(L)'
;MSSGGPGDYLDVADQVIMMNEYRPVDVSKEAKDLCREYPALRVAERGKGFGKLEPRVPLPESFDPQRGRKTKVKARGLDTVQFGNYQIELDDVEQLIDPSQTRAIADIIYYAWKRYLHGRYPLSEAIRRIENDLDQYGLEIVSPFKEKSGDYARPRGLEIAAAINRLRSLKIR
;
A
#
# COMPACT_ATOMS: atom_id res chain seq x y z
N MET A 1 0.62 -1.70 17.54
CA MET A 1 0.43 -0.23 17.73
C MET A 1 1.48 0.20 18.76
N SER A 2 2.17 1.31 18.52
CA SER A 2 3.00 1.94 19.56
C SER A 2 2.16 3.05 20.18
N SER A 3 1.89 2.98 21.48
CA SER A 3 1.08 3.98 22.17
C SER A 3 1.83 4.45 23.42
N GLY A 4 2.24 5.71 23.44
CA GLY A 4 2.68 6.42 24.65
C GLY A 4 1.61 7.38 25.21
N GLY A 5 0.42 7.39 24.59
CA GLY A 5 -0.73 8.25 24.92
C GLY A 5 -1.84 7.51 25.69
N PRO A 6 -3.09 8.02 25.71
CA PRO A 6 -4.13 7.56 26.62
C PRO A 6 -4.36 6.05 26.55
N GLY A 7 -4.51 5.42 27.72
CA GLY A 7 -4.63 3.97 27.93
C GLY A 7 -5.90 3.33 27.36
N ASP A 8 -6.61 4.03 26.47
CA ASP A 8 -7.92 3.67 25.92
C ASP A 8 -7.89 2.43 25.00
N TYR A 9 -6.70 1.89 24.72
CA TYR A 9 -6.51 0.66 23.96
C TYR A 9 -6.18 -0.55 24.85
N LEU A 10 -5.88 -0.34 26.14
CA LEU A 10 -5.52 -1.42 27.06
C LEU A 10 -6.71 -2.36 27.31
N ASP A 11 -7.94 -1.84 27.25
CA ASP A 11 -9.18 -2.59 27.48
C ASP A 11 -9.49 -3.63 26.40
N VAL A 12 -9.02 -3.39 25.16
CA VAL A 12 -9.22 -4.25 23.99
C VAL A 12 -7.96 -4.97 23.52
N ALA A 13 -6.81 -4.73 24.16
CA ALA A 13 -5.55 -5.35 23.79
C ALA A 13 -5.48 -6.80 24.26
N ASP A 14 -5.12 -7.71 23.34
CA ASP A 14 -4.82 -9.10 23.69
C ASP A 14 -3.50 -9.22 24.46
N GLN A 15 -2.49 -8.45 24.03
CA GLN A 15 -1.14 -8.40 24.60
C GLN A 15 -0.65 -6.95 24.72
N VAL A 16 0.03 -6.65 25.82
CA VAL A 16 0.65 -5.35 26.09
C VAL A 16 2.13 -5.55 26.39
N ILE A 17 2.99 -5.04 25.51
CA ILE A 17 4.44 -5.08 25.69
C ILE A 17 4.91 -3.67 26.06
N MET A 18 5.49 -3.52 27.24
CA MET A 18 6.16 -2.30 27.67
C MET A 18 7.65 -2.38 27.30
N MET A 19 8.17 -1.31 26.73
CA MET A 19 9.62 -1.15 26.55
C MET A 19 10.19 -0.42 27.75
N ASN A 20 11.05 -1.09 28.53
CA ASN A 20 11.75 -0.49 29.65
C ASN A 20 13.26 -0.58 29.40
N GLU A 21 13.95 0.55 29.29
CA GLU A 21 15.39 0.60 28.98
C GLU A 21 15.76 -0.27 27.76
N TYR A 22 14.97 -0.18 26.69
CA TYR A 22 15.10 -1.00 25.47
C TYR A 22 14.92 -2.51 25.67
N ARG A 23 14.40 -2.94 26.82
CA ARG A 23 14.03 -4.34 27.09
C ARG A 23 12.50 -4.50 27.01
N PRO A 24 11.99 -5.46 26.22
CA PRO A 24 10.57 -5.75 26.18
C PRO A 24 10.15 -6.50 27.45
N VAL A 25 9.04 -6.07 28.03
CA VAL A 25 8.40 -6.70 29.19
C VAL A 25 6.93 -6.92 28.85
N ASP A 26 6.45 -8.15 28.98
CA ASP A 26 5.02 -8.44 28.87
C ASP A 26 4.32 -7.97 30.15
N VAL A 27 3.44 -6.98 30.01
CA VAL A 27 2.65 -6.38 31.09
C VAL A 27 1.14 -6.58 30.86
N SER A 28 0.77 -7.62 30.10
CA SER A 28 -0.61 -7.89 29.72
C SER A 28 -1.52 -8.12 30.93
N LYS A 29 -0.99 -8.69 32.01
CA LYS A 29 -1.78 -8.95 33.24
C LYS A 29 -2.05 -7.65 33.97
N GLU A 30 -1.02 -6.84 34.16
CA GLU A 30 -1.05 -5.54 34.83
C GLU A 30 -2.01 -4.60 34.10
N ALA A 31 -1.95 -4.58 32.76
CA ALA A 31 -2.88 -3.80 31.94
C ALA A 31 -4.34 -4.24 32.14
N LYS A 32 -4.60 -5.55 32.20
CA LYS A 32 -5.96 -6.10 32.45
C LYS A 32 -6.46 -5.78 33.85
N ASP A 33 -5.60 -5.88 34.86
CA ASP A 33 -5.94 -5.56 36.25
C ASP A 33 -6.23 -4.06 36.39
N LEU A 34 -5.45 -3.19 35.73
CA LEU A 34 -5.70 -1.75 35.68
C LEU A 34 -7.05 -1.41 35.03
N CYS A 35 -7.39 -2.06 33.90
CA CYS A 35 -8.68 -1.83 33.22
C CYS A 35 -9.89 -2.32 34.04
N ARG A 36 -9.69 -3.27 34.98
CA ARG A 36 -10.74 -3.70 35.92
C ARG A 36 -10.93 -2.68 37.03
N GLU A 37 -9.85 -2.10 37.53
CA GLU A 37 -9.88 -1.06 38.56
C GLU A 37 -10.43 0.27 38.03
N TYR A 38 -10.08 0.62 36.78
CA TYR A 38 -10.52 1.83 36.09
C TYR A 38 -11.17 1.49 34.74
N PRO A 39 -12.44 1.04 34.72
CA PRO A 39 -13.12 0.67 33.49
C PRO A 39 -13.27 1.85 32.53
N ALA A 40 -12.99 1.61 31.24
CA ALA A 40 -13.20 2.59 30.20
C ALA A 40 -14.71 2.92 30.08
N LEU A 41 -15.05 4.22 30.10
CA LEU A 41 -16.44 4.69 29.95
C LEU A 41 -16.87 4.82 28.48
N ARG A 42 -16.12 4.26 27.53
CA ARG A 42 -16.37 4.46 26.11
C ARG A 42 -17.63 3.72 25.68
N VAL A 43 -18.45 4.39 24.88
CA VAL A 43 -19.49 3.71 24.10
C VAL A 43 -18.83 3.14 22.86
N ALA A 44 -19.10 1.87 22.56
CA ALA A 44 -18.59 1.26 21.34
C ALA A 44 -19.18 1.99 20.12
N GLU A 45 -18.36 2.76 19.41
CA GLU A 45 -18.75 3.43 18.15
C GLU A 45 -18.96 2.44 17.00
N ARG A 46 -18.66 1.15 17.22
CA ARG A 46 -18.64 0.13 16.19
C ARG A 46 -20.00 -0.59 16.08
N GLY A 47 -20.50 -0.72 14.86
CA GLY A 47 -21.52 -1.72 14.53
C GLY A 47 -20.99 -3.17 14.64
N LYS A 48 -21.79 -4.16 14.26
CA LYS A 48 -21.45 -5.60 14.38
C LYS A 48 -20.22 -6.07 13.56
N GLY A 49 -19.63 -5.21 12.72
CA GLY A 49 -18.45 -5.55 11.91
C GLY A 49 -18.12 -4.47 10.87
N PHE A 50 -17.14 -4.76 10.01
CA PHE A 50 -16.72 -3.87 8.90
C PHE A 50 -17.70 -3.85 7.71
N GLY A 51 -18.73 -4.70 7.71
CA GLY A 51 -19.68 -4.83 6.62
C GLY A 51 -19.08 -5.45 5.36
N LYS A 52 -19.80 -5.32 4.23
CA LYS A 52 -19.30 -5.70 2.92
C LYS A 52 -18.50 -4.53 2.34
N LEU A 53 -17.26 -4.80 1.93
CA LEU A 53 -16.45 -3.80 1.23
C LEU A 53 -16.90 -3.72 -0.23
N GLU A 54 -17.25 -2.52 -0.67
CA GLU A 54 -17.58 -2.28 -2.07
C GLU A 54 -16.31 -2.37 -2.94
N PRO A 55 -16.34 -3.09 -4.08
CA PRO A 55 -15.21 -3.17 -4.98
C PRO A 55 -14.87 -1.80 -5.57
N ARG A 56 -13.61 -1.38 -5.44
CA ARG A 56 -13.12 -0.12 -6.01
C ARG A 56 -12.61 -0.33 -7.43
N VAL A 57 -13.30 0.17 -8.45
CA VAL A 57 -12.90 0.06 -9.86
C VAL A 57 -12.29 1.37 -10.35
N PRO A 58 -10.98 1.41 -10.71
CA PRO A 58 -10.36 2.59 -11.29
C PRO A 58 -10.97 2.98 -12.64
N LEU A 59 -11.33 4.25 -12.78
CA LEU A 59 -11.82 4.79 -14.04
C LEU A 59 -10.66 5.06 -15.01
N PRO A 60 -10.68 4.55 -16.26
CA PRO A 60 -9.57 4.66 -17.20
C PRO A 60 -9.08 6.10 -17.44
N GLU A 61 -10.01 7.05 -17.57
CA GLU A 61 -9.73 8.46 -17.80
C GLU A 61 -8.99 9.15 -16.63
N SER A 62 -9.01 8.52 -15.46
CA SER A 62 -8.39 9.03 -14.24
C SER A 62 -6.98 8.48 -14.01
N PHE A 63 -6.59 7.47 -14.80
CA PHE A 63 -5.34 6.74 -14.69
C PHE A 63 -4.59 6.77 -16.04
N ASP A 64 -4.27 7.97 -16.53
CA ASP A 64 -3.63 8.16 -17.84
C ASP A 64 -2.17 8.65 -17.72
N PRO A 65 -1.17 7.86 -18.19
CA PRO A 65 0.24 8.26 -18.19
C PRO A 65 0.62 9.14 -19.40
N GLN A 66 -0.31 9.50 -20.28
CA GLN A 66 -0.02 10.35 -21.44
C GLN A 66 0.26 11.80 -21.04
N ARG A 67 1.29 12.37 -21.67
CA ARG A 67 1.66 13.79 -21.60
C ARG A 67 1.82 14.30 -23.03
N GLY A 68 0.72 14.82 -23.58
CA GLY A 68 0.63 15.09 -25.02
C GLY A 68 0.68 13.78 -25.80
N ARG A 69 1.58 13.68 -26.79
CA ARG A 69 1.75 12.48 -27.63
C ARG A 69 2.68 11.41 -27.04
N LYS A 70 3.25 11.64 -25.85
CA LYS A 70 4.25 10.75 -25.23
C LYS A 70 3.72 10.17 -23.93
N THR A 71 3.93 8.88 -23.72
CA THR A 71 3.77 8.26 -22.40
C THR A 71 4.93 8.68 -21.50
N LYS A 72 4.63 9.12 -20.28
CA LYS A 72 5.66 9.50 -19.31
C LYS A 72 5.48 8.72 -18.01
N VAL A 73 6.22 7.63 -17.85
CA VAL A 73 6.32 6.91 -16.58
C VAL A 73 7.79 6.74 -16.22
N LYS A 74 8.19 7.17 -15.03
CA LYS A 74 9.59 7.08 -14.59
C LYS A 74 9.74 7.23 -13.07
N ALA A 75 10.49 6.33 -12.44
CA ALA A 75 10.92 6.49 -11.06
C ALA A 75 11.96 7.62 -10.90
N ARG A 76 11.88 8.34 -9.78
CA ARG A 76 12.85 9.34 -9.34
C ARG A 76 13.24 9.03 -7.91
N GLY A 77 14.47 8.57 -7.71
CA GLY A 77 14.95 8.21 -6.37
C GLY A 77 14.19 7.02 -5.77
N LEU A 78 14.02 7.06 -4.45
CA LEU A 78 13.39 6.01 -3.65
C LEU A 78 11.87 6.21 -3.53
N ASP A 79 11.40 7.44 -3.59
CA ASP A 79 10.08 7.82 -3.07
C ASP A 79 9.15 8.38 -4.15
N THR A 80 9.62 8.66 -5.36
CA THR A 80 8.80 9.39 -6.34
C THR A 80 8.64 8.61 -7.64
N VAL A 81 7.41 8.55 -8.16
CA VAL A 81 7.12 8.08 -9.51
C VAL A 81 6.44 9.17 -10.33
N GLN A 82 7.06 9.57 -11.45
CA GLN A 82 6.41 10.39 -12.46
C GLN A 82 5.41 9.52 -13.24
N PHE A 83 4.14 9.95 -13.34
CA PHE A 83 3.09 9.32 -14.12
C PHE A 83 2.28 10.37 -14.90
N GLY A 84 2.49 10.46 -16.21
CA GLY A 84 1.90 11.50 -17.07
C GLY A 84 2.28 12.90 -16.59
N ASN A 85 1.25 13.68 -16.23
CA ASN A 85 1.40 15.02 -15.65
C ASN A 85 1.54 15.02 -14.11
N TYR A 86 1.39 13.87 -13.48
CA TYR A 86 1.35 13.74 -12.02
C TYR A 86 2.64 13.13 -11.46
N GLN A 87 2.91 13.47 -10.20
CA GLN A 87 3.89 12.79 -9.37
C GLN A 87 3.14 11.98 -8.32
N ILE A 88 3.56 10.73 -8.15
CA ILE A 88 3.10 9.84 -7.10
C ILE A 88 4.21 9.85 -6.04
N GLU A 89 3.91 10.43 -4.89
CA GLU A 89 4.79 10.41 -3.72
C GLU A 89 4.59 9.09 -2.97
N LEU A 90 5.68 8.47 -2.53
CA LEU A 90 5.77 7.19 -1.84
C LEU A 90 6.62 7.28 -0.56
N ASP A 91 6.93 8.50 -0.11
CA ASP A 91 7.61 8.79 1.16
C ASP A 91 6.85 8.19 2.36
N ASP A 92 5.52 8.25 2.35
CA ASP A 92 4.64 7.59 3.34
C ASP A 92 4.53 6.06 3.17
N VAL A 93 5.28 5.46 2.23
CA VAL A 93 5.37 4.00 2.03
C VAL A 93 6.73 3.52 2.54
N GLU A 94 6.98 3.74 3.83
CA GLU A 94 8.27 3.50 4.53
C GLU A 94 8.86 2.08 4.35
N GLN A 95 8.04 1.11 3.93
CA GLN A 95 8.46 -0.25 3.66
C GLN A 95 9.23 -0.40 2.34
N LEU A 96 9.26 0.63 1.50
CA LEU A 96 10.13 0.73 0.33
C LEU A 96 11.53 1.15 0.78
N ILE A 97 12.51 0.30 0.56
CA ILE A 97 13.88 0.48 1.07
C ILE A 97 14.91 0.64 -0.05
N ASP A 98 14.56 0.31 -1.29
CA ASP A 98 15.49 0.35 -2.42
C ASP A 98 14.89 1.03 -3.67
N PRO A 99 15.61 1.95 -4.34
CA PRO A 99 15.16 2.59 -5.57
C PRO A 99 14.83 1.62 -6.73
N SER A 100 15.34 0.38 -6.70
CA SER A 100 14.98 -0.69 -7.65
C SER A 100 13.54 -1.15 -7.48
N GLN A 101 12.98 -1.08 -6.27
CA GLN A 101 11.55 -1.33 -6.02
C GLN A 101 10.72 -0.21 -6.64
N THR A 102 11.14 1.04 -6.50
CA THR A 102 10.42 2.21 -7.04
C THR A 102 10.46 2.24 -8.56
N ARG A 103 11.59 1.83 -9.16
CA ARG A 103 11.69 1.53 -10.59
C ARG A 103 10.71 0.44 -11.03
N ALA A 104 10.69 -0.68 -10.32
CA ALA A 104 9.75 -1.76 -10.60
C ALA A 104 8.29 -1.29 -10.49
N ILE A 105 7.95 -0.51 -9.46
CA ILE A 105 6.60 0.07 -9.30
C ILE A 105 6.23 0.93 -10.50
N ALA A 106 7.13 1.80 -10.97
CA ALA A 106 6.87 2.66 -12.13
C ALA A 106 6.52 1.84 -13.38
N ASP A 107 7.27 0.79 -13.66
CA ASP A 107 7.01 -0.05 -14.84
C ASP A 107 5.81 -0.99 -14.64
N ILE A 108 5.56 -1.45 -13.41
CA ILE A 108 4.36 -2.22 -13.05
C ILE A 108 3.09 -1.38 -13.21
N ILE A 109 3.05 -0.13 -12.75
CA ILE A 109 1.83 0.70 -12.91
C ILE A 109 1.58 1.03 -14.38
N TYR A 110 2.64 1.17 -15.19
CA TYR A 110 2.51 1.33 -16.63
C TYR A 110 1.97 0.06 -17.30
N TYR A 111 2.46 -1.12 -16.88
CA TYR A 111 1.94 -2.42 -17.30
C TYR A 111 0.47 -2.60 -16.91
N ALA A 112 0.11 -2.20 -15.68
CA ALA A 112 -1.25 -2.23 -15.16
C ALA A 112 -2.20 -1.36 -16.00
N TRP A 113 -1.78 -0.14 -16.35
CA TRP A 113 -2.51 0.74 -17.27
C TRP A 113 -2.77 0.06 -18.62
N LYS A 114 -1.77 -0.62 -19.20
CA LYS A 114 -1.92 -1.29 -20.49
C LYS A 114 -2.86 -2.50 -20.46
N ARG A 115 -2.93 -3.23 -19.35
CA ARG A 115 -3.59 -4.56 -19.32
C ARG A 115 -4.84 -4.65 -18.47
N TYR A 116 -4.85 -4.00 -17.31
CA TYR A 116 -5.81 -4.30 -16.25
C TYR A 116 -6.67 -3.11 -15.84
N LEU A 117 -6.17 -1.87 -15.96
CA LEU A 117 -6.86 -0.67 -15.49
C LEU A 117 -7.74 -0.02 -16.58
N HIS A 118 -8.58 -0.84 -17.21
CA HIS A 118 -9.53 -0.44 -18.26
C HIS A 118 -10.98 -0.32 -17.74
N GLY A 119 -11.17 -0.06 -16.45
CA GLY A 119 -12.50 0.12 -15.85
C GLY A 119 -13.33 -1.17 -15.68
N ARG A 120 -12.71 -2.34 -15.89
CA ARG A 120 -13.37 -3.66 -15.81
C ARG A 120 -13.17 -4.36 -14.49
N TYR A 121 -11.98 -4.24 -13.91
CA TYR A 121 -11.58 -5.00 -12.72
C TYR A 121 -11.53 -4.10 -11.49
N PRO A 122 -12.00 -4.58 -10.32
CA PRO A 122 -11.64 -3.97 -9.05
C PRO A 122 -10.11 -3.92 -8.90
N LEU A 123 -9.61 -2.86 -8.26
CA LEU A 123 -8.17 -2.67 -8.06
C LEU A 123 -7.52 -3.88 -7.39
N SER A 124 -8.18 -4.49 -6.40
CA SER A 124 -7.68 -5.71 -5.74
C SER A 124 -7.51 -6.90 -6.69
N GLU A 125 -8.38 -7.04 -7.68
CA GLU A 125 -8.26 -8.08 -8.69
C GLU A 125 -7.16 -7.76 -9.71
N ALA A 126 -7.06 -6.50 -10.15
CA ALA A 126 -5.96 -6.06 -11.01
C ALA A 126 -4.60 -6.33 -10.36
N ILE A 127 -4.44 -6.03 -9.07
CA ILE A 127 -3.21 -6.32 -8.31
C ILE A 127 -2.91 -7.82 -8.28
N ARG A 128 -3.89 -8.68 -7.96
CA ARG A 128 -3.68 -10.14 -7.99
C ARG A 128 -3.26 -10.66 -9.35
N ARG A 129 -3.85 -10.13 -10.43
CA ARG A 129 -3.48 -10.51 -11.81
C ARG A 129 -2.04 -10.10 -12.14
N ILE A 130 -1.64 -8.90 -11.72
CA ILE A 130 -0.25 -8.44 -11.83
C ILE A 130 0.67 -9.37 -11.03
N GLU A 131 0.36 -9.68 -9.78
CA GLU A 131 1.18 -10.59 -8.97
C GLU A 131 1.34 -11.97 -9.62
N ASN A 132 0.25 -12.54 -10.16
CA ASN A 132 0.29 -13.79 -10.90
C ASN A 132 1.17 -13.69 -12.17
N ASP A 133 1.10 -12.59 -12.91
CA ASP A 133 1.98 -12.38 -14.07
C ASP A 133 3.45 -12.31 -13.65
N LEU A 134 3.75 -11.62 -12.54
CA LEU A 134 5.11 -11.52 -12.01
C LEU A 134 5.61 -12.87 -11.46
N ASP A 135 4.74 -13.70 -10.89
CA ASP A 135 5.08 -15.06 -10.45
C ASP A 135 5.37 -15.98 -11.64
N GLN A 136 4.57 -15.90 -12.69
CA GLN A 136 4.67 -16.78 -13.84
C GLN A 136 5.81 -16.40 -14.78
N TYR A 137 6.04 -15.10 -14.99
CA TYR A 137 6.94 -14.59 -16.03
C TYR A 137 8.14 -13.81 -15.48
N GLY A 138 8.20 -13.58 -14.17
CA GLY A 138 9.24 -12.77 -13.53
C GLY A 138 9.07 -11.26 -13.77
N LEU A 139 9.99 -10.46 -13.22
CA LEU A 139 9.98 -8.99 -13.36
C LEU A 139 10.24 -8.50 -14.80
N GLU A 140 10.78 -9.37 -15.66
CA GLU A 140 11.08 -9.00 -17.05
C GLU A 140 9.83 -8.69 -17.87
N ILE A 141 8.65 -9.22 -17.47
CA ILE A 141 7.40 -8.96 -18.20
C ILE A 141 6.98 -7.49 -18.18
N VAL A 142 7.41 -6.74 -17.16
CA VAL A 142 7.12 -5.30 -17.04
C VAL A 142 8.26 -4.43 -17.57
N SER A 143 9.42 -5.01 -17.84
CA SER A 143 10.58 -4.28 -18.36
C SER A 143 10.26 -3.63 -19.71
N PRO A 144 10.59 -2.34 -19.91
CA PRO A 144 10.51 -1.72 -21.22
C PRO A 144 11.64 -2.17 -22.16
N PHE A 145 12.66 -2.88 -21.64
CA PHE A 145 13.83 -3.33 -22.39
C PHE A 145 13.73 -4.82 -22.73
N LYS A 146 14.29 -5.21 -23.89
CA LYS A 146 14.32 -6.63 -24.32
C LYS A 146 15.40 -7.45 -23.62
N GLU A 147 16.41 -6.78 -23.08
CA GLU A 147 17.50 -7.40 -22.35
C GLU A 147 17.19 -7.36 -20.85
N LYS A 148 17.59 -8.43 -20.15
CA LYS A 148 17.40 -8.53 -18.70
C LYS A 148 18.21 -7.45 -18.00
N SER A 149 17.53 -6.48 -17.39
CA SER A 149 18.19 -5.50 -16.53
C SER A 149 18.12 -5.97 -15.09
N GLY A 150 19.26 -5.99 -14.39
CA GLY A 150 19.34 -6.28 -12.95
C GLY A 150 18.79 -5.14 -12.07
N ASP A 151 17.91 -4.32 -12.61
CA ASP A 151 17.53 -3.01 -12.08
C ASP A 151 16.23 -3.03 -11.28
N TYR A 152 15.61 -4.20 -11.12
CA TYR A 152 14.35 -4.35 -10.38
C TYR A 152 14.52 -5.23 -9.15
N ALA A 153 13.91 -4.78 -8.06
CA ALA A 153 13.56 -5.62 -6.91
C ALA A 153 12.04 -5.69 -6.84
N ARG A 154 11.49 -6.88 -6.56
CA ARG A 154 10.05 -7.11 -6.57
C ARG A 154 9.37 -6.38 -5.41
N PRO A 155 8.45 -5.42 -5.65
CA PRO A 155 7.57 -4.89 -4.62
C PRO A 155 6.43 -5.88 -4.33
N ARG A 156 5.78 -5.76 -3.17
CA ARG A 156 4.56 -6.52 -2.86
C ARG A 156 3.36 -5.86 -3.52
N GLY A 157 2.27 -6.60 -3.69
CA GLY A 157 0.99 -6.07 -4.17
C GLY A 157 0.51 -4.83 -3.41
N LEU A 158 0.83 -4.75 -2.10
CA LEU A 158 0.47 -3.62 -1.26
C LEU A 158 1.18 -2.32 -1.64
N GLU A 159 2.48 -2.35 -1.98
CA GLU A 159 3.20 -1.15 -2.42
C GLU A 159 2.72 -0.69 -3.80
N ILE A 160 2.41 -1.64 -4.70
CA ILE A 160 1.83 -1.33 -6.02
C ILE A 160 0.46 -0.67 -5.84
N ALA A 161 -0.40 -1.23 -5.00
CA ALA A 161 -1.70 -0.66 -4.68
C ALA A 161 -1.57 0.72 -4.00
N ALA A 162 -0.61 0.88 -3.09
CA ALA A 162 -0.32 2.13 -2.39
C ALA A 162 0.07 3.24 -3.37
N ALA A 163 0.90 2.94 -4.37
CA ALA A 163 1.27 3.87 -5.43
C ALA A 163 0.06 4.30 -6.27
N ILE A 164 -0.77 3.33 -6.70
CA ILE A 164 -1.99 3.63 -7.46
C ILE A 164 -2.95 4.52 -6.64
N ASN A 165 -3.19 4.17 -5.38
CA ASN A 165 -4.08 4.93 -4.49
C ASN A 165 -3.60 6.36 -4.20
N ARG A 166 -2.31 6.65 -4.34
CA ARG A 166 -1.72 7.98 -4.15
C ARG A 166 -1.70 8.83 -5.43
N LEU A 167 -2.08 8.28 -6.58
CA LEU A 167 -2.22 9.06 -7.80
C LEU A 167 -3.36 10.08 -7.65
N ARG A 168 -3.01 11.37 -7.60
CA ARG A 168 -3.96 12.47 -7.35
C ARG A 168 -5.12 12.56 -8.35
N SER A 169 -4.93 12.06 -9.58
CA SER A 169 -5.97 12.04 -10.60
C SER A 169 -6.96 10.89 -10.47
N LEU A 170 -6.65 9.86 -9.66
CA LEU A 170 -7.40 8.62 -9.59
C LEU A 170 -8.87 8.89 -9.19
N LYS A 171 -9.78 8.35 -9.99
CA LYS A 171 -11.21 8.29 -9.70
C LYS A 171 -11.63 6.83 -9.66
N ILE A 172 -12.49 6.52 -8.71
CA ILE A 172 -13.01 5.18 -8.46
C ILE A 172 -14.52 5.19 -8.64
N ARG A 173 -15.05 4.10 -9.18
CA ARG A 173 -16.48 3.74 -9.09
C ARG A 173 -16.66 2.51 -8.22
#